data_AF-A0A4Y2L7R6-F1
#
_entry.id   AF-A0A4Y2L7R6-F1
#
_cell.length_a   1.000
_cell.length_b   1.000
_cell.length_c   1.000
_cell.angle_alpha   90.00
_cell.angle_beta   90.00
_cell.angle_gamma   90.00
#
_symmetry.space_group_name_H-M   'P 1'
#
loop_
_entity.id
_entity.type
_entity.pdbx_description
1 polymer ?
#
loop_
_entity_poly.entity_id
_entity_poly.type
_entity_poly.pdbx_seq_one_letter_code
_entity_poly.pdbx_strand_id
1 'polypeptide(L)'
;LWTFSYVSAILSMIKRRLLRAHTVKVWFRKFKAGNFDIEDEPRSGRPIEVDCEQLKHIIDQDRNVSTRTIALELDICQKTIDNALKRINVTFKFNRWVPHELTAERKRKREAACLALLGDQRKEKILDRFVICDEKMGVLQQYKP
;
A
#
# COMPACT_ATOMS: atom_id res chain seq x y z
N LEU A 1 -0.51 -34.87 -31.06
CA LEU A 1 -0.34 -33.64 -30.25
C LEU A 1 -0.84 -33.78 -28.80
N TRP A 2 -1.86 -34.60 -28.51
CA TRP A 2 -2.38 -34.82 -27.13
C TRP A 2 -1.47 -35.63 -26.20
N THR A 3 -0.57 -36.45 -26.73
CA THR A 3 0.28 -37.34 -25.93
C THR A 3 1.40 -36.60 -25.20
N PHE A 4 1.96 -35.53 -25.78
CA PHE A 4 3.05 -34.77 -25.16
C PHE A 4 2.57 -33.98 -23.93
N SER A 5 1.42 -33.31 -23.99
CA SER A 5 0.88 -32.58 -22.84
C SER A 5 0.45 -33.52 -21.71
N TYR A 6 -0.20 -34.65 -22.05
CA TYR A 6 -0.65 -35.64 -21.07
C TYR A 6 0.51 -36.32 -20.34
N VAL A 7 1.52 -36.80 -21.09
CA VAL A 7 2.70 -37.46 -20.53
C VAL A 7 3.57 -36.48 -19.75
N SER A 8 3.72 -35.24 -20.23
CA SER A 8 4.45 -34.18 -19.52
C SER A 8 3.79 -33.77 -18.20
N ALA A 9 2.45 -33.63 -18.18
CA ALA A 9 1.71 -33.32 -16.95
C ALA A 9 1.85 -34.43 -15.90
N ILE A 10 1.77 -35.70 -16.31
CA ILE A 10 1.96 -36.84 -15.41
C ILE A 10 3.40 -36.90 -14.87
N LEU A 11 4.41 -36.70 -15.71
CA LEU A 11 5.83 -36.68 -15.29
C LEU A 11 6.12 -35.52 -14.32
N SER A 12 5.57 -34.34 -14.57
CA SER A 12 5.67 -33.18 -13.65
C SER A 12 5.02 -33.49 -12.30
N MET A 13 3.85 -34.13 -12.31
CA MET A 13 3.11 -34.50 -11.11
C MET A 13 3.85 -35.57 -10.27
N ILE A 14 4.44 -36.59 -10.92
CA ILE A 14 5.26 -37.63 -10.26
C ILE A 14 6.53 -37.02 -9.65
N LYS A 15 7.16 -36.04 -10.33
CA LYS A 15 8.32 -35.30 -9.79
C LYS A 15 8.01 -34.48 -8.54
N ARG A 16 6.75 -34.04 -8.35
CA ARG A 16 6.36 -33.14 -7.26
C ARG A 16 5.97 -33.82 -5.94
N ARG A 17 5.70 -35.15 -5.90
CA ARG A 17 5.64 -36.02 -4.68
C ARG A 17 4.99 -37.39 -5.00
N LEU A 18 5.37 -38.44 -4.25
CA LEU A 18 4.73 -39.77 -4.23
C LEU A 18 3.25 -39.65 -3.81
N LEU A 19 2.34 -39.61 -4.78
CA LEU A 19 0.93 -39.30 -4.56
C LEU A 19 0.16 -40.50 -4.01
N ARG A 20 -0.66 -40.25 -2.97
CA ARG A 20 -1.68 -41.20 -2.51
C ARG A 20 -2.67 -41.48 -3.65
N ALA A 21 -3.19 -42.72 -3.72
CA ALA A 21 -4.10 -43.16 -4.79
C ALA A 21 -5.32 -42.24 -5.01
N HIS A 22 -5.79 -41.57 -3.95
CA HIS A 22 -6.89 -40.60 -4.05
C HIS A 22 -6.54 -39.38 -4.93
N THR A 23 -5.35 -38.81 -4.77
CA THR A 23 -4.92 -37.63 -5.53
C THR A 23 -4.80 -37.96 -7.02
N VAL A 24 -4.28 -39.14 -7.36
CA VAL A 24 -4.20 -39.63 -8.76
C VAL A 24 -5.59 -39.73 -9.39
N LYS A 25 -6.60 -40.22 -8.65
CA LYS A 25 -7.98 -40.32 -9.16
C LYS A 25 -8.60 -38.95 -9.46
N VAL A 26 -8.33 -37.93 -8.64
CA VAL A 26 -8.84 -36.56 -8.86
C VAL A 26 -8.21 -35.96 -10.12
N TRP A 27 -6.89 -36.05 -10.26
CA TRP A 27 -6.17 -35.56 -11.44
C TRP A 27 -6.58 -36.28 -12.72
N PHE A 28 -6.78 -37.61 -12.66
CA PHE A 28 -7.25 -38.38 -13.82
C PHE A 28 -8.63 -37.91 -14.31
N ARG A 29 -9.53 -37.53 -13.39
CA ARG A 29 -10.83 -36.93 -13.76
C ARG A 29 -10.66 -35.56 -14.42
N LYS A 30 -9.79 -34.69 -13.87
CA LYS A 30 -9.51 -33.37 -14.46
C LYS A 30 -8.94 -33.48 -15.88
N PHE A 31 -7.99 -34.38 -16.10
CA PHE A 31 -7.41 -34.61 -17.42
C PHE A 31 -8.42 -35.21 -18.41
N LYS A 32 -9.29 -36.14 -17.96
CA LYS A 32 -10.39 -36.64 -18.81
C LYS A 32 -11.39 -35.54 -19.19
N ALA A 33 -11.57 -34.54 -18.35
CA ALA A 33 -12.39 -33.37 -18.63
C ALA A 33 -11.67 -32.31 -19.50
N GLY A 34 -10.44 -32.57 -19.95
CA GLY A 34 -9.65 -31.66 -20.77
C GLY A 34 -8.98 -30.51 -20.00
N ASN A 35 -9.05 -30.51 -18.66
CA ASN A 35 -8.35 -29.55 -17.83
C ASN A 35 -6.93 -30.05 -17.52
N PHE A 36 -5.94 -29.44 -18.17
CA PHE A 36 -4.51 -29.73 -17.99
C PHE A 36 -3.78 -28.69 -17.13
N ASP A 37 -4.52 -27.78 -16.49
CA ASP A 37 -3.92 -26.81 -15.58
C ASP A 37 -3.37 -27.55 -14.35
N ILE A 38 -2.08 -27.33 -14.09
CA ILE A 38 -1.33 -27.96 -12.99
C ILE A 38 -1.33 -27.04 -11.76
N GLU A 39 -1.72 -25.77 -11.93
CA GLU A 39 -1.81 -24.83 -10.82
C GLU A 39 -2.98 -25.19 -9.89
N ASP A 40 -2.78 -24.87 -8.60
CA ASP A 40 -3.82 -25.07 -7.61
C ASP A 40 -4.98 -24.10 -7.91
N GLU A 41 -6.19 -24.65 -8.04
CA GLU A 41 -7.41 -23.84 -8.08
C GLU A 41 -7.50 -22.96 -6.82
N PRO A 42 -8.13 -21.77 -6.93
CA PRO A 42 -8.33 -20.90 -5.78
C PRO A 42 -8.94 -21.68 -4.63
N ARG A 43 -8.18 -21.83 -3.53
CA ARG A 43 -8.66 -22.57 -2.37
C ARG A 43 -9.81 -21.80 -1.74
N SER A 44 -10.91 -22.47 -1.46
CA SER A 44 -11.99 -21.94 -0.63
C SER A 44 -11.49 -21.80 0.82
N GLY A 45 -10.83 -20.69 1.12
CA GLY A 45 -10.54 -20.24 2.47
C GLY A 45 -11.74 -19.50 3.07
N ARG A 46 -11.72 -19.28 4.38
CA ARG A 46 -12.72 -18.42 5.04
C ARG A 46 -12.57 -16.99 4.49
N PRO A 47 -13.58 -16.40 3.83
CA PRO A 47 -13.56 -14.99 3.54
C PRO A 47 -13.61 -14.27 4.89
N ILE A 48 -12.58 -13.49 5.23
CA ILE A 48 -12.77 -12.46 6.24
C ILE A 48 -13.27 -11.25 5.45
N GLU A 49 -14.59 -11.18 5.38
CA GLU A 49 -15.33 -10.14 4.68
C GLU A 49 -15.28 -8.88 5.55
N VAL A 50 -14.13 -8.20 5.53
CA VAL A 50 -14.08 -6.81 5.99
C VAL A 50 -14.64 -5.99 4.85
N ASP A 51 -15.71 -5.24 5.13
CA ASP A 51 -16.21 -4.26 4.20
C ASP A 51 -15.14 -3.19 3.96
N CYS A 52 -14.55 -3.25 2.76
CA CYS A 52 -13.48 -2.36 2.35
C CYS A 52 -14.01 -0.93 2.11
N GLU A 53 -15.31 -0.75 1.87
CA GLU A 53 -15.93 0.57 1.72
C GLU A 53 -16.09 1.24 3.08
N GLN A 54 -16.62 0.52 4.07
CA GLN A 54 -16.69 1.00 5.45
C GLN A 54 -15.30 1.37 5.99
N LEU A 55 -14.29 0.53 5.75
CA LEU A 55 -12.92 0.81 6.18
C LEU A 55 -12.35 2.08 5.52
N LYS A 56 -12.63 2.31 4.24
CA LYS A 56 -12.23 3.55 3.55
C LYS A 56 -12.91 4.77 4.14
N HIS A 57 -14.21 4.69 4.42
CA HIS A 57 -14.95 5.78 5.02
C HIS A 57 -14.36 6.21 6.37
N ILE A 58 -14.01 5.26 7.23
CA ILE A 58 -13.37 5.54 8.53
C ILE A 58 -12.02 6.27 8.33
N ILE A 59 -11.22 5.84 7.36
CA ILE A 59 -9.91 6.44 7.06
C ILE A 59 -10.05 7.85 6.43
N ASP A 60 -11.08 8.07 5.62
CA ASP A 60 -11.35 9.36 4.99
C ASP A 60 -11.87 10.39 6.01
N GLN A 61 -12.57 9.94 7.06
CA GLN A 61 -13.00 10.79 8.18
C GLN A 61 -11.83 11.21 9.06
N ASP A 62 -10.98 10.26 9.48
CA ASP A 62 -9.77 10.56 10.23
C ASP A 62 -8.60 9.67 9.77
N ARG A 63 -7.65 10.30 9.08
CA ARG A 63 -6.45 9.61 8.58
C ARG A 63 -5.49 9.18 9.68
N ASN A 64 -5.64 9.70 10.90
CA ASN A 64 -4.75 9.41 12.03
C ASN A 64 -5.30 8.31 12.96
N VAL A 65 -6.44 7.72 12.63
CA VAL A 65 -7.04 6.64 13.43
C VAL A 65 -6.11 5.41 13.51
N SER A 66 -6.04 4.81 14.70
CA SER A 66 -5.22 3.61 14.90
C SER A 66 -5.94 2.34 14.45
N THR A 67 -5.20 1.32 13.98
CA THR A 67 -5.81 0.03 13.60
C THR A 67 -6.49 -0.68 14.77
N ARG A 68 -6.05 -0.39 16.01
CA ARG A 68 -6.69 -0.87 17.23
C ARG A 68 -8.03 -0.20 17.49
N THR A 69 -8.15 1.10 17.23
CA THR A 69 -9.41 1.84 17.36
C THR A 69 -10.44 1.31 16.36
N ILE A 70 -10.03 1.16 15.10
CA ILE A 70 -10.88 0.58 14.04
C ILE A 70 -11.32 -0.84 14.42
N ALA A 71 -10.40 -1.66 14.92
CA ALA A 71 -10.69 -3.04 15.33
C ALA A 71 -11.76 -3.11 16.44
N LEU A 72 -11.72 -2.18 17.40
CA LEU A 72 -12.72 -2.10 18.47
C LEU A 72 -14.08 -1.59 17.96
N GLU A 73 -14.07 -0.62 17.05
CA GLU A 73 -15.30 -0.05 16.48
C GLU A 73 -16.04 -1.04 15.58
N LEU A 74 -15.30 -1.85 14.82
CA LEU A 74 -15.87 -2.85 13.92
C LEU A 74 -16.05 -4.23 14.56
N ASP A 75 -15.61 -4.43 15.81
CA ASP A 75 -15.53 -5.74 16.49
C ASP A 75 -14.80 -6.82 15.65
N ILE A 76 -13.70 -6.40 15.00
CA ILE A 76 -12.89 -7.25 14.12
C ILE A 76 -11.48 -7.36 14.69
N CYS A 77 -10.88 -8.54 14.57
CA CYS A 77 -9.47 -8.74 14.91
C CYS A 77 -8.54 -7.74 14.18
N GLN A 78 -7.64 -7.11 14.93
CA GLN A 78 -6.67 -6.13 14.41
C GLN A 78 -5.87 -6.68 13.20
N LYS A 79 -5.47 -7.96 13.24
CA LYS A 79 -4.74 -8.59 12.13
C LYS A 79 -5.55 -8.64 10.83
N THR A 80 -6.86 -8.77 10.95
CA THR A 80 -7.76 -8.71 9.81
C THR A 80 -7.81 -7.30 9.23
N ILE A 81 -7.91 -6.27 10.08
CA ILE A 81 -7.84 -4.86 9.65
C ILE A 81 -6.52 -4.58 8.93
N ASP A 82 -5.38 -5.02 9.49
CA ASP A 82 -4.07 -4.85 8.85
C ASP A 82 -4.00 -5.52 7.46
N ASN A 83 -4.60 -6.70 7.31
CA ASN A 83 -4.69 -7.38 6.01
C ASN A 83 -5.63 -6.64 5.04
N ALA A 84 -6.76 -6.11 5.52
CA ALA A 84 -7.69 -5.33 4.72
C ALA A 84 -7.05 -4.02 4.25
N LEU A 85 -6.33 -3.30 5.11
CA LEU A 85 -5.56 -2.10 4.77
C LEU A 85 -4.55 -2.35 3.64
N LYS A 86 -3.85 -3.49 3.70
CA LYS A 86 -2.94 -3.91 2.62
C LYS A 86 -3.68 -4.18 1.31
N ARG A 87 -4.88 -4.79 1.35
CA ARG A 87 -5.72 -5.03 0.16
C ARG A 87 -6.19 -3.74 -0.49
N ILE A 88 -6.48 -2.70 0.29
CA ILE A 88 -6.90 -1.39 -0.22
C ILE A 88 -5.72 -0.43 -0.49
N ASN A 89 -4.47 -0.91 -0.41
CA ASN A 89 -3.24 -0.13 -0.63
C ASN A 89 -3.12 1.12 0.27
N VAL A 90 -3.65 1.05 1.50
CA VAL A 90 -3.47 2.13 2.49
C VAL A 90 -2.27 1.80 3.37
N THR A 91 -1.33 2.74 3.45
CA THR A 91 -0.15 2.67 4.31
C THR A 91 -0.13 3.83 5.30
N PHE A 92 0.20 3.55 6.55
CA PHE A 92 0.47 4.58 7.54
C PHE A 92 1.69 5.40 7.13
N LYS A 93 1.57 6.73 7.24
CA LYS A 93 2.67 7.67 7.06
C LYS A 93 2.69 8.62 8.25
N PHE A 94 3.87 8.87 8.80
CA PHE A 94 4.03 9.86 9.86
C PHE A 94 3.60 11.24 9.37
N ASN A 95 2.96 11.99 10.26
CA ASN A 95 2.60 13.37 9.99
C ASN A 95 3.86 14.19 9.77
N ARG A 96 3.83 15.05 8.74
CA ARG A 96 4.93 15.96 8.45
C ARG A 96 4.99 17.03 9.55
N TRP A 97 6.17 17.24 10.11
CA TRP A 97 6.38 18.33 11.07
C TRP A 97 6.13 19.69 10.40
N VAL A 98 5.33 20.54 11.03
CA VAL A 98 5.03 21.90 10.58
C VAL A 98 5.55 22.87 11.65
N PRO A 99 6.44 23.82 11.30
CA PRO A 99 7.12 24.65 12.30
C PRO A 99 6.21 25.50 13.18
N HIS A 100 5.10 25.98 12.62
CA HIS A 100 4.14 26.80 13.33
C HIS A 100 2.77 26.71 12.68
N GLU A 101 1.72 26.87 13.49
CA GLU A 101 0.36 26.99 13.00
C GLU A 101 0.14 28.39 12.41
N LEU A 102 -0.38 28.44 11.17
CA LEU A 102 -0.63 29.69 10.46
C LEU A 102 -2.10 30.08 10.61
N THR A 103 -2.35 31.33 11.02
CA THR A 103 -3.70 31.92 10.99
C THR A 103 -4.19 32.10 9.55
N ALA A 104 -5.51 32.15 9.35
CA ALA A 104 -6.11 32.33 8.02
C ALA A 104 -5.64 33.61 7.30
N GLU A 105 -5.39 34.69 8.05
CA GLU A 105 -4.83 35.93 7.51
C GLU A 105 -3.38 35.75 7.05
N ARG A 106 -2.53 35.11 7.88
CA ARG A 106 -1.14 34.82 7.51
C ARG A 106 -1.05 33.90 6.29
N LYS A 107 -1.95 32.93 6.15
CA LYS A 107 -2.06 32.08 4.96
C LYS A 107 -2.36 32.93 3.71
N ARG A 108 -3.37 33.79 3.77
CA ARG A 108 -3.74 34.69 2.66
C ARG A 108 -2.61 35.64 2.25
N LYS A 109 -1.92 36.25 3.22
CA LYS A 109 -0.76 37.12 2.94
C LYS A 109 0.36 36.37 2.24
N ARG A 110 0.68 35.15 2.70
CA ARG A 110 1.69 34.29 2.06
C ARG A 110 1.30 33.89 0.65
N GLU A 111 0.05 33.47 0.44
CA GLU A 111 -0.47 33.10 -0.87
C GLU A 111 -0.40 34.26 -1.87
N ALA A 112 -0.88 35.45 -1.47
CA ALA A 112 -0.83 36.64 -2.31
C ALA A 112 0.62 37.03 -2.69
N ALA A 113 1.53 36.99 -1.72
CA ALA A 113 2.95 37.28 -1.98
C ALA A 113 3.56 36.24 -2.94
N CYS A 114 3.28 34.95 -2.74
CA CYS A 114 3.77 33.89 -3.64
C CYS A 114 3.21 34.03 -5.06
N LEU A 115 1.93 34.36 -5.21
CA LEU A 115 1.31 34.56 -6.53
C LEU A 115 1.91 35.77 -7.27
N ALA A 116 2.18 36.86 -6.55
CA ALA A 116 2.87 38.02 -7.13
C ALA A 116 4.28 37.64 -7.61
N LEU A 117 5.08 36.99 -6.77
CA LEU A 117 6.43 36.53 -7.12
C LEU A 117 6.43 35.55 -8.29
N LEU A 118 5.45 34.63 -8.36
CA LEU A 118 5.30 33.72 -9.49
C LEU A 118 4.93 34.46 -10.78
N GLY A 119 4.12 35.51 -10.70
CA GLY A 119 3.78 36.38 -11.82
C GLY A 119 5.00 37.12 -12.35
N ASP A 120 5.81 37.68 -11.46
CA ASP A 120 7.01 38.42 -11.82
C ASP A 120 8.10 37.52 -12.40
N GLN A 121 8.29 36.32 -11.83
CA GLN A 121 9.22 35.30 -12.35
C GLN A 121 8.86 34.81 -13.77
N ARG A 122 7.58 34.87 -14.15
CA ARG A 122 7.16 34.54 -15.52
C ARG A 122 7.47 35.64 -16.53
N LYS A 123 7.53 36.89 -16.08
CA LYS A 123 7.83 38.06 -16.93
C LYS A 123 9.33 38.27 -17.08
N GLU A 124 10.07 38.14 -15.98
CA GLU A 124 11.52 38.30 -15.92
C GLU A 124 12.14 37.22 -15.03
N LYS A 125 13.40 36.84 -15.29
CA LYS A 125 14.14 35.91 -14.43
C LYS A 125 14.62 36.60 -13.15
N ILE A 126 13.69 36.88 -12.24
CA ILE A 126 13.98 37.62 -11.01
C ILE A 126 14.91 36.85 -10.06
N LEU A 127 14.89 35.50 -10.11
CA LEU A 127 15.77 34.66 -9.27
C LEU A 127 17.27 34.89 -9.51
N ASP A 128 17.68 35.27 -10.72
CA ASP A 128 19.09 35.53 -11.05
C ASP A 128 19.62 36.82 -10.40
N ARG A 129 18.72 37.65 -9.85
CA ARG A 129 19.03 38.96 -9.23
C ARG A 129 18.95 38.93 -7.71
N PHE A 130 18.42 37.87 -7.10
CA PHE A 130 18.24 37.80 -5.64
C PHE A 130 19.44 37.15 -4.95
N VAL A 131 19.88 37.76 -3.84
CA VAL A 131 20.77 37.15 -2.86
C VAL A 131 19.96 36.93 -1.58
N ILE A 132 19.97 35.71 -1.05
CA ILE A 132 19.24 35.33 0.17
C ILE A 132 20.26 35.09 1.29
N CYS A 133 19.99 35.64 2.46
CA CYS A 133 20.78 35.42 3.68
C CYS A 133 19.84 34.97 4.81
N ASP A 134 20.27 33.96 5.57
CA ASP A 134 19.57 33.49 6.77
C ASP A 134 20.61 33.10 7.83
N GLU A 135 20.28 33.33 9.10
CA GLU A 135 21.16 33.01 10.22
C GLU A 135 20.80 31.65 10.78
N LYS A 136 21.77 30.73 10.81
CA LYS A 136 21.61 29.40 11.40
C LYS A 136 22.53 29.24 12.60
N MET A 137 21.95 28.91 13.75
CA MET A 137 22.72 28.58 14.95
C MET A 137 23.49 27.26 14.76
N GLY A 138 24.79 27.28 15.05
CA GLY A 138 25.65 26.09 15.08
C GLY A 138 25.59 25.42 16.46
N VAL A 139 25.42 24.10 16.49
CA VAL A 139 25.58 23.30 17.70
C VAL A 139 26.98 22.73 17.75
N LEU A 140 27.74 23.06 18.81
CA LEU A 140 29.04 22.45 19.09
C LEU A 140 28.81 21.02 19.60
N GLN A 141 29.12 20.01 18.79
CA GLN A 141 29.19 18.64 19.28
C GLN A 141 30.38 18.53 20.23
N GLN A 142 30.10 18.31 21.50
CA GLN A 142 31.12 17.87 22.44
C GLN A 142 31.56 16.47 21.98
N TYR A 143 32.78 16.40 21.44
CA TYR A 143 33.43 15.15 21.12
C TYR A 143 33.61 14.38 22.44
N LYS A 144 32.83 13.31 22.64
CA LYS A 144 33.09 12.36 23.73
C LYS A 144 34.16 11.38 23.26
N PRO A 145 35.26 11.18 24.02
CA PRO A 145 36.30 10.22 23.68
C PRO A 145 35.78 8.78 23.68
#